data_AF-A0A848Y4V8-F1
#
_entry.id   AF-A0A848Y4V8-F1
#
_cell.length_a   1.000
_cell.length_b   1.000
_cell.length_c   1.000
_cell.angle_alpha   90.00
_cell.angle_beta   90.00
_cell.angle_gamma   90.00
#
_symmetry.space_group_name_H-M   'P 1'
#
loop_
_entity.id
_entity.type
_entity.pdbx_description
1 polymer ?
#
loop_
_entity_poly.entity_id
_entity_poly.type
_entity_poly.pdbx_seq_one_letter_code
_entity_poly.pdbx_strand_id
1 'polypeptide(L)'
;MNLTYLFLTGITFLALGLLTGCTQDDFGAAPGGDAAEASDILYGDTVAWAVNVGGEAYVGGDGVAYRADEGITGGSVAQMDTVLGSQDPALYRTYRSGDFAIQTPPLANGRYDLTFHFAEPFDEPVGSRVFTVFAEGQPVIPDLDVRGARDEKHVSALTRTVTGVEV
;
A
#
# COMPACT_ATOMS: atom_id res chain seq x y z
N MET A 1 25.84 -1.03 -3.55
CA MET A 1 24.47 -1.03 -3.00
C MET A 1 23.80 -2.25 -3.61
N ASN A 2 23.48 -3.27 -2.82
CA ASN A 2 22.60 -4.33 -3.30
C ASN A 2 21.19 -3.77 -3.24
N LEU A 3 20.43 -3.87 -4.32
CA LEU A 3 19.01 -3.50 -4.32
C LEU A 3 18.19 -4.78 -4.16
N THR A 4 17.25 -4.77 -3.22
CA THR A 4 16.33 -5.88 -2.96
C THR A 4 14.95 -5.57 -3.53
N TYR A 5 14.16 -6.62 -3.75
CA TYR A 5 12.80 -6.59 -4.28
C TYR A 5 11.81 -7.02 -3.21
N LEU A 6 10.82 -6.19 -2.91
CA LEU A 6 9.71 -6.61 -2.04
C LEU A 6 8.75 -7.51 -2.80
N PHE A 7 8.73 -8.79 -2.39
CA PHE A 7 7.77 -9.77 -2.88
C PHE A 7 6.59 -9.87 -1.93
N LEU A 8 5.42 -9.57 -2.47
CA LEU A 8 4.14 -9.87 -1.84
C LEU A 8 3.59 -11.17 -2.46
N THR A 9 3.05 -12.11 -1.69
CA THR A 9 2.42 -13.35 -2.21
C THR A 9 1.11 -13.64 -1.49
N GLY A 10 0.14 -14.29 -2.13
CA GLY A 10 -1.09 -14.79 -1.47
C GLY A 10 -2.13 -13.71 -1.13
N ILE A 11 -2.05 -12.57 -1.80
CA ILE A 11 -2.98 -11.46 -1.59
C ILE A 11 -4.21 -11.67 -2.48
N THR A 12 -5.42 -11.53 -1.94
CA THR A 12 -6.65 -11.54 -2.78
C THR A 12 -7.16 -10.15 -3.14
N PHE A 13 -6.63 -9.06 -2.59
CA PHE A 13 -6.99 -7.68 -2.95
C PHE A 13 -5.89 -6.74 -2.49
N LEU A 14 -5.46 -5.75 -3.28
CA LEU A 14 -4.73 -4.61 -2.71
C LEU A 14 -4.49 -3.45 -3.66
N ALA A 15 -4.62 -2.18 -3.26
CA ALA A 15 -3.79 -1.06 -3.74
C ALA A 15 -2.74 -0.68 -2.67
N LEU A 16 -1.47 -0.46 -3.06
CA LEU A 16 -0.35 -0.29 -2.11
C LEU A 16 0.25 1.13 -2.21
N GLY A 17 0.47 1.77 -1.07
CA GLY A 17 1.39 2.91 -0.92
C GLY A 17 2.44 2.59 0.15
N LEU A 18 3.72 2.90 -0.07
CA LEU A 18 4.84 2.66 0.86
C LEU A 18 5.44 3.96 1.43
N LEU A 19 6.15 3.82 2.56
CA LEU A 19 7.11 4.71 3.27
C LEU A 19 6.60 5.77 4.26
N THR A 20 7.29 5.97 5.40
CA THR A 20 8.65 6.58 5.50
C THR A 20 9.69 5.81 6.34
N GLY A 21 10.95 5.83 5.90
CA GLY A 21 12.12 5.58 6.75
C GLY A 21 13.16 6.69 6.53
N CYS A 22 13.55 7.40 7.59
CA CYS A 22 14.76 8.21 7.60
C CYS A 22 15.67 7.68 8.70
N THR A 23 16.98 7.63 8.43
CA THR A 23 17.98 7.51 9.50
C THR A 23 17.73 8.62 10.50
N GLN A 24 17.75 8.26 11.79
CA GLN A 24 17.62 9.20 12.89
C GLN A 24 18.85 10.12 12.89
N ASP A 25 18.82 11.20 12.11
CA ASP A 25 19.79 12.27 12.26
C ASP A 25 19.55 12.89 13.64
N ASP A 26 20.51 12.64 14.52
CA ASP A 26 20.67 13.29 15.80
C ASP A 26 20.30 14.77 15.66
N PHE A 27 19.33 15.25 16.45
CA PHE A 27 19.15 16.68 16.68
C PHE A 27 20.34 17.21 17.49
N GLY A 28 21.51 17.23 16.85
CA GLY A 28 22.69 17.98 17.26
C GLY A 28 22.46 19.45 16.94
N ALA A 29 22.31 20.24 18.00
CA ALA A 29 22.32 21.69 18.08
C ALA A 29 22.69 22.46 16.78
N ALA A 30 21.75 23.26 16.29
CA ALA A 30 22.00 24.24 15.23
C ALA A 30 22.91 25.39 15.72
N PRO A 31 23.89 25.84 14.92
CA PRO A 31 24.24 27.24 14.82
C PRO A 31 23.62 27.83 13.55
N GLY A 32 23.01 29.01 13.69
CA GLY A 32 22.16 29.63 12.69
C GLY A 32 22.80 29.96 11.34
N GLY A 33 21.92 30.12 10.36
CA GLY A 33 22.22 30.61 9.02
C GLY A 33 21.03 30.38 8.09
N ASP A 34 20.34 31.47 7.77
CA ASP A 34 19.33 31.71 6.74
C ASP A 34 18.15 30.75 6.58
N ALA A 35 16.95 31.30 6.70
CA ALA A 35 15.68 30.63 6.46
C ALA A 35 15.60 30.15 5.00
N ALA A 36 16.05 28.91 4.77
CA ALA A 36 15.61 28.13 3.64
C ALA A 36 14.08 28.03 3.74
N GLU A 37 13.40 28.46 2.68
CA GLU A 37 11.97 28.24 2.45
C GLU A 37 11.66 26.80 2.88
N ALA A 38 10.81 26.65 3.91
CA ALA A 38 10.34 25.33 4.29
C ALA A 38 9.60 24.78 3.08
N SER A 39 10.25 23.89 2.33
CA SER A 39 9.59 23.13 1.28
C SER A 39 8.38 22.47 1.93
N ASP A 40 7.18 22.80 1.46
CA ASP A 40 5.96 22.09 1.82
C ASP A 40 6.14 20.67 1.29
N ILE A 41 6.74 19.79 2.09
CA ILE A 41 6.94 18.39 1.72
C ILE A 41 5.56 17.76 1.77
N LEU A 42 4.95 17.60 0.60
CA LEU A 42 3.71 16.87 0.49
C LEU A 42 3.97 15.43 0.92
N TYR A 43 2.98 14.82 1.59
CA TYR A 43 3.09 13.43 2.05
C TYR A 43 3.52 12.49 0.91
N GLY A 44 2.99 12.72 -0.30
CA GLY A 44 3.38 12.01 -1.52
C GLY A 44 4.88 12.01 -1.86
N ASP A 45 5.62 13.06 -1.51
CA ASP A 45 7.05 13.17 -1.80
C ASP A 45 7.91 12.26 -0.90
N THR A 46 7.33 11.74 0.18
CA THR A 46 8.00 10.86 1.13
C THR A 46 7.84 9.37 0.81
N VAL A 47 6.99 9.05 -0.18
CA VAL A 47 6.68 7.68 -0.63
C VAL A 47 7.77 7.20 -1.60
N ALA A 48 8.52 6.16 -1.25
CA ALA A 48 9.55 5.62 -2.16
C ALA A 48 8.94 4.94 -3.40
N TRP A 49 7.77 4.32 -3.24
CA TRP A 49 7.08 3.62 -4.33
C TRP A 49 5.61 3.36 -4.00
N ALA A 50 4.74 3.47 -5.00
CA ALA A 50 3.32 3.13 -4.88
C ALA A 50 2.78 2.57 -6.20
N VAL A 51 1.80 1.67 -6.12
CA VAL A 51 1.18 1.00 -7.28
C VAL A 51 -0.34 0.91 -7.14
N ASN A 52 -1.05 1.27 -8.21
CA ASN A 52 -2.48 1.10 -8.35
C ASN A 52 -2.77 -0.26 -9.01
N VAL A 53 -3.12 -1.24 -8.19
CA VAL A 53 -3.28 -2.62 -8.65
C VAL A 53 -4.56 -2.79 -9.45
N GLY A 54 -4.42 -3.44 -10.59
CA GLY A 54 -5.48 -3.59 -11.58
C GLY A 54 -5.92 -2.29 -12.26
N GLY A 55 -5.24 -1.16 -12.00
CA GLY A 55 -5.63 0.15 -12.49
C GLY A 55 -4.53 0.86 -13.28
N GLU A 56 -4.89 2.02 -13.83
CA GLU A 56 -3.95 2.95 -14.46
C GLU A 56 -3.20 3.78 -13.41
N ALA A 57 -2.17 4.51 -13.84
CA ALA A 57 -1.46 5.43 -12.97
C ALA A 57 -2.43 6.49 -12.40
N TYR A 58 -2.21 6.86 -11.15
CA TYR A 58 -3.13 7.70 -10.40
C TYR A 58 -2.38 8.57 -9.38
N VAL A 59 -2.87 9.78 -9.14
CA VAL A 59 -2.34 10.66 -8.08
C VAL A 59 -3.41 10.79 -7.00
N GLY A 60 -3.08 10.31 -5.80
CA GLY A 60 -3.96 10.37 -4.65
C GLY A 60 -4.26 11.79 -4.20
N GLY A 61 -5.38 11.96 -3.50
CA GLY A 61 -5.72 13.23 -2.86
C GLY A 61 -4.69 13.70 -1.82
N ASP A 62 -3.84 12.80 -1.35
CA ASP A 62 -2.69 13.02 -0.47
C ASP A 62 -1.37 13.36 -1.21
N GLY A 63 -1.43 13.45 -2.54
CA GLY A 63 -0.30 13.75 -3.42
C GLY A 63 0.55 12.52 -3.78
N VAL A 64 0.21 11.32 -3.30
CA VAL A 64 0.98 10.10 -3.61
C VAL A 64 0.80 9.73 -5.08
N ALA A 65 1.91 9.56 -5.80
CA ALA A 65 1.90 9.12 -7.19
C ALA A 65 1.96 7.59 -7.29
N TYR A 66 0.81 6.97 -7.60
CA TYR A 66 0.68 5.55 -7.85
C TYR A 66 0.99 5.23 -9.31
N ARG A 67 1.89 4.28 -9.53
CA ARG A 67 2.13 3.70 -10.87
C ARG A 67 0.92 2.86 -11.29
N ALA A 68 0.77 2.63 -12.58
CA ALA A 68 -0.18 1.63 -13.09
C ALA A 68 0.21 0.22 -12.59
N ASP A 69 -0.65 -0.78 -12.83
CA ASP A 69 -0.51 -2.20 -12.48
C ASP A 69 0.76 -2.88 -13.06
N GLU A 70 1.94 -2.41 -12.62
CA GLU A 70 3.28 -2.76 -13.07
C GLU A 70 4.00 -3.61 -12.00
N GLY A 71 4.76 -4.61 -12.45
CA GLY A 71 5.48 -5.50 -11.54
C GLY A 71 4.60 -6.54 -10.85
N ILE A 72 3.38 -6.77 -11.34
CA ILE A 72 2.40 -7.66 -10.73
C ILE A 72 2.15 -8.89 -11.60
N THR A 73 2.19 -10.08 -11.00
CA THR A 73 1.99 -11.37 -11.65
C THR A 73 0.93 -12.20 -10.94
N GLY A 74 0.19 -13.05 -11.68
CA GLY A 74 -0.91 -13.84 -11.12
C GLY A 74 -2.18 -13.04 -10.83
N GLY A 75 -3.25 -13.69 -10.39
CA GLY A 75 -4.55 -13.07 -10.17
C GLY A 75 -5.25 -12.56 -11.44
N SER A 76 -6.49 -12.13 -11.27
CA SER A 76 -7.33 -11.54 -12.33
C SER A 76 -7.74 -10.14 -11.94
N VAL A 77 -7.55 -9.18 -12.86
CA VAL A 77 -7.95 -7.78 -12.68
C VAL A 77 -9.47 -7.65 -12.78
N ALA A 78 -10.05 -6.86 -11.89
CA ALA A 78 -11.46 -6.48 -11.90
C ALA A 78 -11.64 -5.09 -11.26
N GLN A 79 -12.89 -4.62 -11.22
CA GLN A 79 -13.21 -3.29 -10.70
C GLN A 79 -14.55 -3.27 -9.95
N MET A 80 -14.71 -2.25 -9.11
CA MET A 80 -15.90 -1.94 -8.31
C MET A 80 -16.53 -0.63 -8.77
N ASP A 81 -17.86 -0.62 -8.87
CA ASP A 81 -18.59 0.61 -9.21
C ASP A 81 -18.58 1.62 -8.06
N THR A 82 -18.74 1.11 -6.82
CA THR A 82 -18.89 1.92 -5.61
C THR A 82 -17.90 1.50 -4.53
N VAL A 83 -17.32 2.49 -3.86
CA VAL A 83 -16.50 2.33 -2.66
C VAL A 83 -16.96 3.34 -1.63
N LEU A 84 -17.19 2.89 -0.39
CA LEU A 84 -17.64 3.69 0.74
C LEU A 84 -16.53 3.85 1.78
N GLY A 85 -16.61 4.92 2.57
CA GLY A 85 -15.75 5.12 3.75
C GLY A 85 -14.30 5.51 3.44
N SER A 86 -14.04 6.05 2.25
CA SER A 86 -12.78 6.69 1.87
C SER A 86 -13.03 8.11 1.36
N GLN A 87 -12.10 9.04 1.61
CA GLN A 87 -12.08 10.35 0.97
C GLN A 87 -11.49 10.29 -0.45
N ASP A 88 -10.79 9.20 -0.75
CA ASP A 88 -10.30 8.86 -2.09
C ASP A 88 -10.81 7.47 -2.48
N PRO A 89 -12.05 7.35 -2.98
CA PRO A 89 -12.62 6.07 -3.39
C PRO A 89 -11.97 5.51 -4.66
N ALA A 90 -11.27 6.32 -5.45
CA ALA A 90 -10.67 5.88 -6.71
C ALA A 90 -9.56 4.85 -6.48
N LEU A 91 -8.79 5.00 -5.40
CA LEU A 91 -7.73 4.05 -4.99
C LEU A 91 -8.20 2.62 -4.72
N TYR A 92 -9.49 2.41 -4.48
CA TYR A 92 -10.05 1.12 -4.08
C TYR A 92 -10.90 0.50 -5.18
N ARG A 93 -11.10 1.20 -6.30
CA ARG A 93 -12.01 0.74 -7.35
C ARG A 93 -11.46 -0.43 -8.13
N THR A 94 -10.19 -0.38 -8.50
CA THR A 94 -9.54 -1.47 -9.23
C THR A 94 -8.86 -2.42 -8.26
N TYR A 95 -8.86 -3.70 -8.62
CA TYR A 95 -8.24 -4.72 -7.79
C TYR A 95 -7.82 -5.93 -8.63
N ARG A 96 -7.02 -6.81 -8.03
CA ARG A 96 -6.78 -8.18 -8.51
C ARG A 96 -7.36 -9.17 -7.51
N SER A 97 -7.97 -10.24 -8.01
CA SER A 97 -8.49 -11.36 -7.22
C SER A 97 -7.79 -12.69 -7.55
N GLY A 98 -7.69 -13.57 -6.56
CA GLY A 98 -6.89 -14.81 -6.64
C GLY A 98 -5.43 -14.55 -6.27
N ASP A 99 -4.60 -15.60 -6.25
CA ASP A 99 -3.19 -15.46 -5.85
C ASP A 99 -2.42 -14.60 -6.85
N PHE A 100 -1.88 -13.49 -6.36
CA PHE A 100 -0.95 -12.65 -7.11
C PHE A 100 0.27 -12.30 -6.28
N ALA A 101 1.30 -11.84 -6.99
CA ALA A 101 2.51 -11.33 -6.40
C ALA A 101 2.88 -9.97 -6.98
N ILE A 102 3.36 -9.08 -6.11
CA ILE A 102 3.86 -7.75 -6.46
C ILE A 102 5.38 -7.77 -6.29
N GLN A 103 6.09 -7.27 -7.28
CA GLN A 103 7.52 -7.02 -7.25
C GLN A 103 7.76 -5.53 -7.46
N THR A 104 8.38 -4.88 -6.47
CA THR A 104 8.76 -3.46 -6.56
C THR A 104 9.85 -3.26 -7.61
N PRO A 105 10.10 -2.02 -8.08
CA PRO A 105 11.42 -1.71 -8.60
C PRO A 105 12.49 -1.89 -7.49
N PRO A 106 13.77 -1.96 -7.86
CA PRO A 106 14.88 -1.94 -6.92
C PRO A 106 14.75 -0.79 -5.90
N LEU A 107 14.63 -1.12 -4.60
CA LEU A 107 14.60 -0.14 -3.50
C LEU A 107 15.95 -0.15 -2.76
N ALA A 108 16.26 0.95 -2.07
CA ALA A 108 17.42 0.96 -1.17
C ALA A 108 17.17 0.01 0.02
N ASN A 109 18.19 -0.64 0.54
CA ASN A 109 17.99 -1.47 1.72
C ASN A 109 17.63 -0.61 2.93
N GLY A 110 16.65 -1.06 3.71
CA GLY A 110 16.12 -0.25 4.81
C GLY A 110 14.86 -0.83 5.43
N ARG A 111 14.28 -0.08 6.37
CA ARG A 111 12.99 -0.39 6.97
C ARG A 111 11.91 0.47 6.36
N TYR A 112 10.80 -0.16 6.04
CA TYR A 112 9.71 0.42 5.29
C TYR A 112 8.37 0.16 5.96
N ASP A 113 7.56 1.20 6.01
CA ASP A 113 6.14 1.08 6.34
C ASP A 113 5.38 0.76 5.06
N LEU A 114 4.61 -0.33 5.08
CA LEU A 114 3.80 -0.78 3.96
C LEU A 114 2.34 -0.44 4.24
N THR A 115 1.72 0.40 3.42
CA THR A 115 0.30 0.73 3.51
C THR A 115 -0.48 0.01 2.42
N PHE A 116 -1.49 -0.70 2.89
CA PHE A 116 -2.29 -1.66 2.16
C PHE A 116 -3.76 -1.18 2.10
N HIS A 117 -4.31 -0.96 0.91
CA HIS A 117 -5.69 -0.55 0.67
C HIS A 117 -6.51 -1.72 0.11
N PHE A 118 -7.58 -2.10 0.80
CA PHE A 118 -8.47 -3.20 0.45
C PHE A 118 -9.92 -2.72 0.36
N ALA A 119 -10.74 -3.42 -0.40
CA ALA A 119 -12.20 -3.37 -0.29
C ALA A 119 -12.74 -4.76 -0.66
N GLU A 120 -13.77 -5.23 0.05
CA GLU A 120 -14.50 -6.44 -0.34
C GLU A 120 -15.56 -6.04 -1.38
N PRO A 121 -15.46 -6.48 -2.64
CA PRO A 121 -16.42 -6.10 -3.68
C PRO A 121 -17.74 -6.87 -3.61
N PHE A 122 -17.76 -8.05 -2.96
CA PHE A 122 -18.91 -8.94 -2.98
C PHE A 122 -19.65 -8.94 -1.64
N ASP A 123 -20.98 -9.12 -1.70
CA ASP A 123 -21.79 -9.31 -0.50
C ASP A 123 -21.72 -10.78 -0.01
N GLU A 124 -20.50 -11.28 0.21
CA GLU A 124 -20.25 -12.63 0.73
C GLU A 124 -20.11 -12.62 2.26
N PRO A 125 -20.59 -13.63 2.98
CA PRO A 125 -20.49 -13.69 4.44
C PRO A 125 -19.06 -13.47 4.96
N VAL A 126 -18.96 -12.89 6.17
CA VAL A 126 -17.69 -12.86 6.91
C VAL A 126 -17.19 -14.31 7.09
N GLY A 127 -15.90 -14.50 6.89
CA GLY A 127 -15.20 -15.78 6.90
C GLY A 127 -15.13 -16.47 5.53
N SER A 128 -15.87 -15.99 4.51
CA SER A 128 -15.83 -16.57 3.17
C SER A 128 -14.55 -16.25 2.40
N ARG A 129 -13.87 -15.14 2.74
CA ARG A 129 -12.57 -14.77 2.18
C ARG A 129 -11.64 -14.36 3.32
N VAL A 130 -10.68 -15.24 3.60
CA VAL A 130 -9.63 -15.01 4.59
C VAL A 130 -8.30 -15.30 3.91
N PHE A 131 -7.36 -14.37 3.99
CA PHE A 131 -6.04 -14.52 3.36
C PHE A 131 -4.94 -13.91 4.21
N THR A 132 -3.70 -14.32 3.96
CA THR A 132 -2.52 -13.76 4.62
C THR A 132 -1.72 -12.95 3.63
N VAL A 133 -1.36 -11.73 4.01
CA VAL A 133 -0.41 -10.89 3.26
C VAL A 133 0.99 -11.24 3.73
N PHE A 134 1.86 -11.55 2.78
CA PHE A 134 3.28 -11.78 3.01
C PHE A 134 4.09 -10.62 2.44
N ALA A 135 5.21 -10.28 3.08
CA ALA A 135 6.23 -9.36 2.60
C ALA A 135 7.61 -9.98 2.89
N GLU A 136 8.49 -10.05 1.89
CA GLU A 136 9.81 -10.70 2.02
C GLU A 136 9.71 -12.15 2.57
N GLY A 137 8.67 -12.86 2.15
CA GLY A 137 8.39 -14.23 2.60
C GLY A 137 7.92 -14.36 4.06
N GLN A 138 7.75 -13.26 4.79
CA GLN A 138 7.21 -13.24 6.14
C GLN A 138 5.74 -12.82 6.15
N PRO A 139 4.86 -13.46 6.95
CA PRO A 139 3.49 -13.00 7.10
C PRO A 139 3.47 -11.65 7.82
N VAL A 140 2.88 -10.63 7.18
CA VAL A 140 2.77 -9.26 7.72
C VAL A 140 1.35 -8.87 8.10
N ILE A 141 0.34 -9.46 7.45
CA ILE A 141 -1.07 -9.37 7.89
C ILE A 141 -1.66 -10.78 7.82
N PRO A 142 -1.66 -11.54 8.94
CA PRO A 142 -2.25 -12.87 8.98
C PRO A 142 -3.77 -12.83 9.03
N ASP A 143 -4.41 -13.85 8.46
CA ASP A 143 -5.85 -14.15 8.60
C ASP A 143 -6.78 -12.95 8.36
N LEU A 144 -6.47 -12.13 7.35
CA LEU A 144 -7.25 -10.94 7.01
C LEU A 144 -8.57 -11.33 6.36
N ASP A 145 -9.66 -10.97 7.02
CA ASP A 145 -10.99 -10.81 6.44
C ASP A 145 -11.30 -9.32 6.30
N VAL A 146 -11.38 -8.83 5.06
CA VAL A 146 -11.61 -7.40 4.77
C VAL A 146 -13.01 -6.97 5.21
N ARG A 147 -14.03 -7.80 4.97
CA ARG A 147 -15.43 -7.49 5.35
C ARG A 147 -15.57 -7.53 6.87
N GLY A 148 -15.01 -8.54 7.52
CA GLY A 148 -14.96 -8.64 8.98
C GLY A 148 -14.27 -7.44 9.62
N ALA A 149 -13.16 -6.96 9.04
CA ALA A 149 -12.44 -5.77 9.49
C ALA A 149 -13.16 -4.44 9.19
N ARG A 150 -14.29 -4.46 8.47
CA ARG A 150 -15.12 -3.29 8.13
C ARG A 150 -16.52 -3.38 8.73
N ASP A 151 -16.64 -3.98 9.91
CA ASP A 151 -17.92 -4.15 10.63
C ASP A 151 -18.99 -4.84 9.76
N GLU A 152 -18.56 -5.88 9.06
CA GLU A 152 -19.39 -6.70 8.16
C GLU A 152 -19.90 -5.97 6.89
N LYS A 153 -19.35 -4.78 6.59
CA LYS A 153 -19.74 -4.00 5.40
C LYS A 153 -18.87 -4.36 4.21
N HIS A 154 -19.51 -4.88 3.15
CA HIS A 154 -18.90 -4.95 1.83
C HIS A 154 -18.79 -3.53 1.21
N VAL A 155 -18.11 -3.43 0.07
CA VAL A 155 -17.81 -2.21 -0.70
C VAL A 155 -17.20 -1.07 0.11
N SER A 156 -16.59 -1.39 1.25
CA SER A 156 -16.06 -0.41 2.19
C SER A 156 -14.54 -0.46 2.22
N ALA A 157 -13.91 0.70 2.05
CA ALA A 157 -12.47 0.86 2.02
C ALA A 157 -11.80 0.53 3.35
N LEU A 158 -10.84 -0.39 3.36
CA LEU A 158 -10.00 -0.71 4.50
C LEU A 158 -8.55 -0.32 4.19
N THR A 159 -7.93 0.51 5.03
CA THR A 159 -6.48 0.74 4.99
C THR A 159 -5.80 0.05 6.16
N ARG A 160 -4.71 -0.66 5.92
CA ARG A 160 -3.84 -1.27 6.93
C ARG A 160 -2.40 -0.85 6.69
N THR A 161 -1.71 -0.43 7.74
CA THR A 161 -0.27 -0.16 7.66
C THR A 161 0.47 -1.19 8.50
N VAL A 162 1.52 -1.77 7.93
CA VAL A 162 2.51 -2.60 8.64
C VAL A 162 3.81 -1.82 8.68
N THR A 163 4.35 -1.61 9.87
CA THR A 163 5.54 -0.79 10.06
C THR A 163 6.82 -1.60 10.12
N GLY A 164 7.92 -1.02 9.62
CA GLY A 164 9.27 -1.54 9.86
C GLY A 164 9.66 -2.83 9.14
N VAL A 165 9.06 -3.11 7.99
CA VAL A 165 9.43 -4.23 7.11
C VAL A 165 10.83 -4.01 6.55
N GLU A 166 11.73 -4.97 6.73
CA GLU A 166 13.09 -4.91 6.20
C GLU A 166 13.11 -5.33 4.74
N VAL A 167 13.78 -4.55 3.90
CA VAL A 167 14.06 -4.82 2.47
C VAL A 167 15.56 -4.70 2.23
#